data_AF-A0A8D2N0I2-F1
#
_entry.id   AF-A0A8D2N0I2-F1
#
_cell.length_a   1.000
_cell.length_b   1.000
_cell.length_c   1.000
_cell.angle_alpha   90.00
_cell.angle_beta   90.00
_cell.angle_gamma   90.00
#
_symmetry.space_group_name_H-M   'P 1'
#
loop_
_entity.id
_entity.type
_entity.pdbx_description
1 polymer ?
#
loop_
_entity_poly.entity_id
_entity_poly.type
_entity_poly.pdbx_seq_one_letter_code
_entity_poly.pdbx_strand_id
1 'polypeptide(L)'
;MKRLGNLAVSSCEHLLQNKELIRFLEESKFDAILTDPVIPCGVILAEHLSLPSIYFLRGIPCGLDFEATQCPNPPSYVPRSFSDLTDRMTFFQRVKNLLFDSQNLFLCNFAFDQFSKLASEFLQRDVTVQDLLRKGSVWLLRLEFVLDYPRPLMPNIIPIGGVNCAHKELPQVEMHLRLLSLLPFHIFLCW
;
A
#
# COMPACT_ATOMS: atom_id res chain seq x y z
N MET A 1 11.29 10.85 -13.79
CA MET A 1 10.01 10.36 -13.22
C MET A 1 8.90 10.12 -14.26
N LYS A 2 8.63 11.03 -15.21
CA LYS A 2 7.56 10.83 -16.23
C LYS A 2 7.66 9.51 -17.03
N ARG A 3 8.87 9.08 -17.43
CA ARG A 3 9.06 7.79 -18.14
C ARG A 3 8.69 6.56 -17.29
N LEU A 4 9.04 6.54 -16.00
CA LEU A 4 8.75 5.41 -15.11
C LEU A 4 7.25 5.27 -14.82
N GLY A 5 6.55 6.38 -14.58
CA GLY A 5 5.10 6.36 -14.39
C GLY A 5 4.37 5.85 -15.64
N ASN A 6 4.77 6.31 -16.83
CA ASN A 6 4.18 5.86 -18.09
C ASN A 6 4.44 4.36 -18.36
N LEU A 7 5.63 3.85 -18.01
CA LEU A 7 5.95 2.43 -18.13
C LEU A 7 5.08 1.58 -17.19
N ALA A 8 4.86 2.03 -15.95
CA ALA A 8 4.02 1.32 -14.99
C ALA A 8 2.55 1.27 -15.42
N VAL A 9 2.01 2.40 -15.94
CA VAL A 9 0.65 2.45 -16.49
C VAL A 9 0.51 1.53 -17.71
N SER A 10 1.42 1.63 -18.67
CA SER A 10 1.40 0.78 -19.88
C SER A 10 1.55 -0.71 -19.54
N SER A 11 2.41 -1.06 -18.60
CA SER A 11 2.55 -2.45 -18.13
C SER A 11 1.26 -2.97 -17.52
N CYS A 12 0.58 -2.13 -16.73
CA CYS A 12 -0.71 -2.48 -16.16
C CYS A 12 -1.80 -2.64 -17.23
N GLU A 13 -1.86 -1.71 -18.19
CA GLU A 13 -2.78 -1.77 -19.31
C GLU A 13 -2.62 -3.07 -20.10
N HIS A 14 -1.38 -3.46 -20.43
CA HIS A 14 -1.10 -4.71 -21.12
C HIS A 14 -1.51 -5.95 -20.31
N LEU A 15 -1.34 -5.92 -18.98
CA LEU A 15 -1.80 -7.00 -18.11
C LEU A 15 -3.33 -7.11 -18.12
N LEU A 16 -4.03 -5.99 -17.95
CA LEU A 16 -5.50 -5.95 -17.90
C LEU A 16 -6.14 -6.29 -19.26
N GLN A 17 -5.50 -5.93 -20.38
CA GLN A 17 -5.98 -6.25 -21.73
C GLN A 17 -5.69 -7.71 -22.14
N ASN A 18 -4.84 -8.44 -21.40
CA ASN A 18 -4.56 -9.83 -21.69
C ASN A 18 -5.71 -10.75 -21.26
N LYS A 19 -6.63 -10.99 -22.19
CA LYS A 19 -7.84 -11.81 -21.97
C LYS A 19 -7.54 -13.25 -21.54
N GLU A 20 -6.44 -13.84 -22.02
CA GLU A 20 -6.06 -15.21 -21.66
C GLU A 20 -5.66 -15.27 -20.18
N LEU A 21 -4.85 -14.30 -19.73
CA LEU A 21 -4.45 -14.18 -18.33
C LEU A 21 -5.65 -13.88 -17.43
N ILE A 22 -6.49 -12.92 -17.79
CA ILE A 22 -7.68 -12.57 -16.99
C ILE A 22 -8.59 -13.80 -16.83
N ARG A 23 -8.87 -14.53 -17.92
CA ARG A 23 -9.67 -15.75 -17.86
C ARG A 23 -9.02 -16.82 -16.96
N PHE A 24 -7.70 -17.02 -17.07
CA PHE A 24 -6.98 -17.95 -16.20
C PHE A 24 -7.12 -17.58 -14.72
N LEU A 25 -7.03 -16.29 -14.37
CA LEU A 25 -7.17 -15.81 -13.00
C LEU A 25 -8.60 -15.99 -12.46
N GLU A 26 -9.62 -15.75 -13.29
CA GLU A 26 -11.04 -15.99 -12.96
C GLU A 26 -11.31 -17.48 -12.71
N GLU A 27 -10.77 -18.37 -13.54
CA GLU A 27 -10.94 -19.82 -13.43
C GLU A 27 -10.18 -20.43 -12.24
N SER A 28 -9.07 -19.81 -11.84
CA SER A 28 -8.18 -20.31 -10.77
C SER A 28 -8.78 -20.19 -9.36
N LYS A 29 -9.81 -19.35 -9.15
CA LYS A 29 -10.55 -19.19 -7.87
C LYS A 29 -9.64 -18.95 -6.65
N PHE A 30 -8.77 -17.95 -6.75
CA PHE A 30 -7.97 -17.51 -5.60
C PHE A 30 -8.84 -16.95 -4.47
N ASP A 31 -8.41 -17.09 -3.22
CA ASP A 31 -9.15 -16.60 -2.05
C ASP A 31 -8.85 -15.13 -1.70
N ALA A 32 -7.67 -14.62 -2.10
CA ALA A 32 -7.20 -13.27 -1.80
C ALA A 32 -6.09 -12.86 -2.78
N ILE A 33 -5.83 -11.56 -2.86
CA ILE A 33 -4.73 -10.99 -3.62
C ILE A 33 -3.80 -10.19 -2.72
N LEU A 34 -2.50 -10.51 -2.81
CA LEU A 34 -1.44 -9.79 -2.14
C LEU A 34 -0.74 -8.88 -3.16
N THR A 35 -0.77 -7.56 -2.96
CA THR A 35 -0.24 -6.61 -3.93
C THR A 35 0.39 -5.39 -3.25
N ASP A 36 1.36 -4.75 -3.91
CA ASP A 36 1.84 -3.43 -3.52
C ASP A 36 0.95 -2.36 -4.19
N PRO A 37 0.19 -1.55 -3.43
CA PRO A 37 -0.72 -0.54 -3.97
C PRO A 37 -0.01 0.69 -4.57
N VAL A 38 1.31 0.84 -4.46
CA VAL A 38 2.07 1.92 -5.11
C VAL A 38 1.93 1.85 -6.62
N ILE A 39 1.84 0.64 -7.18
CA ILE A 39 1.44 0.41 -8.57
C ILE A 39 0.06 -0.29 -8.52
N PRO A 40 -1.06 0.44 -8.67
CA PRO A 40 -2.39 -0.03 -8.29
C PRO A 40 -3.00 -1.05 -9.27
N CYS A 41 -2.19 -1.75 -10.06
CA CYS A 41 -2.67 -2.73 -11.02
C CYS A 41 -3.33 -3.93 -10.35
N GLY A 42 -2.68 -4.48 -9.32
CA GLY A 42 -3.25 -5.57 -8.52
C GLY A 42 -4.51 -5.13 -7.79
N VAL A 43 -4.62 -3.86 -7.41
CA VAL A 43 -5.83 -3.28 -6.78
C VAL A 43 -7.01 -3.27 -7.75
N ILE A 44 -6.78 -2.84 -9.01
CA ILE A 44 -7.80 -2.87 -10.06
C ILE A 44 -8.24 -4.30 -10.36
N LEU A 45 -7.28 -5.21 -10.47
CA LEU A 45 -7.54 -6.63 -10.71
C LEU A 45 -8.33 -7.27 -9.56
N ALA A 46 -8.03 -6.91 -8.32
CA ALA A 46 -8.76 -7.38 -7.15
C ALA A 46 -10.25 -7.03 -7.21
N GLU A 47 -10.55 -5.80 -7.62
CA GLU A 47 -11.92 -5.33 -7.79
C GLU A 47 -12.65 -6.10 -8.90
N HIS A 48 -11.98 -6.35 -10.03
CA HIS A 48 -12.55 -7.15 -11.13
C HIS A 48 -12.86 -8.59 -10.70
N LEU A 49 -11.92 -9.23 -10.01
CA LEU A 49 -12.08 -10.60 -9.52
C LEU A 49 -12.96 -10.70 -8.25
N SER A 50 -13.39 -9.55 -7.69
CA SER A 50 -14.12 -9.49 -6.42
C SER A 50 -13.40 -10.17 -5.25
N LEU A 51 -12.08 -10.03 -5.19
CA LEU A 51 -11.24 -10.66 -4.17
C LEU A 51 -10.85 -9.69 -3.05
N PRO A 52 -10.74 -10.15 -1.79
CA PRO A 52 -10.20 -9.35 -0.71
C PRO A 52 -8.74 -9.02 -0.99
N SER A 53 -8.39 -7.73 -0.87
CA SER A 53 -7.03 -7.24 -1.11
C SER A 53 -6.24 -7.14 0.19
N ILE A 54 -5.03 -7.72 0.17
CA ILE A 54 -4.01 -7.56 1.18
C ILE A 54 -2.91 -6.69 0.59
N TYR A 55 -2.68 -5.52 1.17
CA TYR A 55 -1.69 -4.58 0.68
C TYR A 55 -0.38 -4.72 1.43
N PHE A 56 0.72 -4.82 0.69
CA PHE A 56 2.06 -4.92 1.24
C PHE A 56 2.92 -3.76 0.74
N LEU A 57 3.26 -2.82 1.62
CA LEU A 57 3.97 -1.58 1.27
C LEU A 57 4.72 -1.03 2.48
N ARG A 58 5.64 -0.08 2.26
CA ARG A 58 6.18 0.75 3.37
C ARG A 58 5.27 1.92 3.70
N GLY A 59 4.64 2.48 2.69
CA GLY A 59 3.76 3.64 2.76
C GLY A 59 3.73 4.34 1.40
N ILE A 60 2.70 5.14 1.15
CA ILE A 60 2.61 5.92 -0.08
C ILE A 60 3.13 7.33 0.23
N PRO A 61 4.15 7.85 -0.48
CA PRO A 61 4.82 9.11 -0.12
C PRO A 61 3.91 10.31 0.11
N CYS A 62 2.74 10.33 -0.53
CA CYS A 62 1.75 11.39 -0.41
C CYS A 62 0.71 11.18 0.70
N GLY A 63 0.69 10.02 1.36
CA GLY A 63 -0.26 9.67 2.42
C GLY A 63 -1.59 9.06 1.97
N LEU A 64 -1.72 8.65 0.70
CA LEU A 64 -2.94 8.04 0.16
C LEU A 64 -3.36 6.76 0.90
N ASP A 65 -2.40 6.03 1.47
CA ASP A 65 -2.62 4.88 2.34
C ASP A 65 -3.41 5.24 3.61
N PHE A 66 -3.09 6.37 4.23
CA PHE A 66 -3.82 6.86 5.41
C PHE A 66 -5.20 7.41 5.03
N GLU A 67 -5.30 8.06 3.87
CA GLU A 67 -6.57 8.56 3.38
C GLU A 67 -7.53 7.42 2.99
N ALA A 68 -7.00 6.36 2.37
CA ALA A 68 -7.77 5.17 2.01
C ALA A 68 -8.23 4.40 3.26
N THR A 69 -7.38 4.28 4.27
CA THR A 69 -7.72 3.61 5.54
C THR A 69 -8.53 4.48 6.50
N GLN A 70 -8.74 5.76 6.19
CA GLN A 70 -9.33 6.75 7.11
C GLN A 70 -8.57 6.84 8.44
N CYS A 71 -7.28 6.54 8.42
CA CYS A 71 -6.42 6.57 9.59
C CYS A 71 -6.02 8.02 9.93
N PRO A 72 -6.20 8.48 11.19
CA PRO A 72 -5.78 9.81 11.59
C PRO A 72 -4.27 10.02 11.35
N ASN A 73 -3.92 11.08 10.63
CA ASN A 73 -2.53 11.40 10.30
C ASN A 73 -2.23 12.90 10.53
N PRO A 74 -2.15 13.34 11.80
CA PRO A 74 -2.10 14.75 12.15
C PRO A 74 -0.71 15.38 11.89
N PRO A 75 -0.64 16.49 11.13
CA PRO A 75 0.63 17.14 10.80
C PRO A 75 1.27 17.90 11.98
N SER A 76 0.61 17.93 13.16
CA SER A 76 1.13 18.62 14.34
C SER A 76 2.25 17.86 15.05
N TYR A 77 2.32 16.54 14.90
CA TYR A 77 3.35 15.69 15.51
C TYR A 77 3.82 14.53 14.61
N VAL A 78 3.11 14.22 13.52
CA VAL A 78 3.59 13.23 12.54
C VAL A 78 4.35 13.96 11.42
N PRO A 79 5.67 13.78 11.29
CA PRO A 79 6.44 14.45 10.24
C PRO A 79 6.11 13.87 8.85
N ARG A 80 6.00 14.74 7.85
CA ARG A 80 5.77 14.33 6.46
C ARG A 80 7.05 13.82 5.84
N SER A 81 6.93 12.82 4.96
CA SER A 81 8.03 12.30 4.16
C SER A 81 8.75 13.44 3.44
N PHE A 82 10.08 13.40 3.40
CA PHE A 82 10.94 14.41 2.77
C PHE A 82 10.89 15.83 3.38
N SER A 83 10.31 16.01 4.57
CA SER A 83 10.29 17.31 5.25
C SER A 83 11.53 17.59 6.13
N ASP A 84 12.34 16.56 6.39
CA ASP A 84 13.45 16.52 7.34
C ASP A 84 13.06 16.93 8.77
N LEU A 85 11.79 16.68 9.13
CA LEU A 85 11.24 16.96 10.46
C LEU A 85 11.18 15.71 11.33
N THR A 86 11.07 15.91 12.63
CA THR A 86 10.93 14.86 13.65
C THR A 86 9.54 14.91 14.31
N ASP A 87 9.25 14.01 15.25
CA ASP A 87 8.06 14.08 16.12
C ASP A 87 8.06 15.30 17.05
N ARG A 88 9.23 15.93 17.27
CA ARG A 88 9.39 17.13 18.08
C ARG A 88 9.58 18.36 17.20
N MET A 89 8.46 19.00 16.88
CA MET A 89 8.43 20.21 16.05
C MET A 89 8.04 21.46 16.85
N THR A 90 8.78 22.54 16.62
CA THR A 90 8.40 23.92 16.97
C THR A 90 7.18 24.38 16.17
N PHE A 91 6.55 25.49 16.55
CA PHE A 91 5.39 26.03 15.84
C PHE A 91 5.65 26.23 14.33
N PHE A 92 6.75 26.87 13.95
CA PHE A 92 7.09 27.10 12.54
C PHE A 92 7.39 25.81 11.77
N GLN A 93 7.98 24.81 12.44
CA GLN A 93 8.18 23.49 11.84
C GLN A 93 6.85 22.78 11.59
N ARG A 94 5.86 22.93 12.48
CA ARG A 94 4.50 22.40 12.25
C ARG A 94 3.81 23.08 11.08
N VAL A 95 3.98 24.40 10.94
CA VAL A 95 3.48 25.15 9.77
C VAL A 95 4.14 24.64 8.49
N LYS A 96 5.47 24.47 8.49
CA LYS A 96 6.20 23.83 7.37
C LYS A 96 5.63 22.44 7.08
N ASN A 97 5.44 21.60 8.09
CA ASN A 97 4.92 20.24 7.92
C ASN A 97 3.52 20.21 7.28
N LEU A 98 2.65 21.14 7.67
CA LEU A 98 1.32 21.31 7.06
C LEU A 98 1.40 21.74 5.58
N LEU A 99 2.36 22.60 5.23
CA LEU A 99 2.58 22.98 3.82
C LEU A 99 3.09 21.81 2.97
N PHE A 100 3.93 20.94 3.54
CA PHE A 100 4.34 19.71 2.85
C PHE A 100 3.16 18.75 2.66
N ASP A 101 2.28 18.64 3.65
CA ASP A 101 1.09 17.78 3.58
C ASP A 101 0.15 18.19 2.43
N SER A 102 -0.15 19.48 2.31
CA SER A 102 -1.04 19.98 1.26
C SER A 102 -0.48 19.80 -0.15
N GLN A 103 0.82 19.99 -0.33
CA GLN A 103 1.50 19.76 -1.62
C GLN A 103 1.45 18.27 -2.03
N ASN A 104 1.64 17.38 -1.06
CA ASN A 104 1.65 15.94 -1.28
C ASN A 104 0.29 15.40 -1.77
N LEU A 105 -0.83 15.89 -1.23
CA LEU A 105 -2.18 15.53 -1.69
C LEU A 105 -2.38 15.86 -3.17
N PHE A 106 -1.98 17.06 -3.60
CA PHE A 106 -2.09 17.47 -4.99
C PHE A 106 -1.24 16.60 -5.93
N LEU A 107 0.00 16.31 -5.54
CA LEU A 107 0.89 15.44 -6.30
C LEU A 107 0.32 14.03 -6.46
N CYS A 108 -0.42 13.53 -5.46
CA CYS A 108 -0.98 12.19 -5.52
C CYS A 108 -2.14 12.04 -6.49
N ASN A 109 -3.06 13.02 -6.52
CA ASN A 109 -4.11 13.04 -7.52
C ASN A 109 -3.52 13.01 -8.94
N PHE A 110 -2.45 13.78 -9.18
CA PHE A 110 -1.77 13.78 -10.46
C PHE A 110 -1.06 12.45 -10.78
N ALA A 111 -0.42 11.83 -9.78
CA ALA A 111 0.31 10.57 -9.96
C ALA A 111 -0.62 9.37 -10.27
N PHE A 112 -1.80 9.34 -9.65
CA PHE A 112 -2.75 8.24 -9.79
C PHE A 112 -3.87 8.49 -10.80
N ASP A 113 -4.03 9.70 -11.35
CA ASP A 113 -5.05 10.04 -12.36
C ASP A 113 -5.05 9.07 -13.56
N GLN A 114 -3.88 8.74 -14.09
CA GLN A 114 -3.75 7.82 -15.21
C GLN A 114 -4.22 6.39 -14.86
N PHE A 115 -3.94 5.94 -13.63
CA PHE A 115 -4.43 4.66 -13.15
C PHE A 115 -5.93 4.68 -12.86
N SER A 116 -6.48 5.79 -12.35
CA SER A 116 -7.93 5.95 -12.17
C SER A 116 -8.66 5.87 -13.51
N LYS A 117 -8.14 6.53 -14.56
CA LYS A 117 -8.69 6.43 -15.93
C LYS A 117 -8.67 4.99 -16.45
N LEU A 118 -7.51 4.33 -16.36
CA LEU A 118 -7.36 2.92 -16.75
C LEU A 118 -8.31 2.00 -15.97
N ALA A 119 -8.46 2.23 -14.67
CA ALA A 119 -9.36 1.47 -13.81
C ALA A 119 -10.83 1.67 -14.22
N SER A 120 -11.24 2.91 -14.49
CA SER A 120 -12.61 3.22 -14.91
C SER A 120 -12.95 2.61 -16.26
N GLU A 121 -12.01 2.64 -17.21
CA GLU A 121 -12.15 2.00 -18.52
C GLU A 121 -12.23 0.47 -18.40
N PHE A 122 -11.36 -0.14 -17.59
CA PHE A 122 -11.35 -1.60 -17.44
C PHE A 122 -12.58 -2.12 -16.69
N LEU A 123 -12.96 -1.46 -15.59
CA LEU A 123 -14.11 -1.86 -14.75
C LEU A 123 -15.46 -1.35 -15.28
N GLN A 124 -15.46 -0.57 -16.36
CA GLN A 124 -16.65 -0.01 -17.01
C GLN A 124 -17.54 0.83 -16.08
N ARG A 125 -16.92 1.55 -15.13
CA ARG A 125 -17.59 2.44 -14.17
C ARG A 125 -16.63 3.50 -13.65
N ASP A 126 -17.13 4.67 -13.27
CA ASP A 126 -16.27 5.73 -12.74
C ASP A 126 -15.74 5.37 -11.34
N VAL A 127 -14.42 5.26 -11.21
CA VAL A 127 -13.72 4.96 -9.97
C VAL A 127 -12.41 5.74 -9.86
N THR A 128 -12.04 6.06 -8.62
CA THR A 128 -10.71 6.54 -8.31
C THR A 128 -9.87 5.43 -7.69
N VAL A 129 -8.55 5.49 -7.82
CA VAL A 129 -7.63 4.58 -7.10
C VAL A 129 -7.88 4.63 -5.59
N GLN A 130 -8.21 5.80 -5.04
CA GLN A 130 -8.55 5.95 -3.62
C GLN A 130 -9.77 5.10 -3.24
N ASP A 131 -10.83 5.11 -4.06
CA ASP A 131 -12.04 4.33 -3.80
C ASP A 131 -11.78 2.83 -3.84
N LEU A 132 -10.88 2.38 -4.72
CA LEU A 132 -10.46 0.98 -4.75
C LEU A 132 -9.62 0.62 -3.52
N LEU A 133 -8.68 1.49 -3.12
CA LEU A 133 -7.84 1.27 -1.94
C LEU A 133 -8.65 1.23 -0.63
N ARG A 134 -9.74 2.01 -0.52
CA ARG A 134 -10.66 1.97 0.64
C ARG A 134 -11.24 0.59 0.91
N LYS A 135 -11.30 -0.29 -0.10
CA LYS A 135 -11.81 -1.67 0.02
C LYS A 135 -10.75 -2.67 0.48
N GLY A 136 -9.51 -2.22 0.73
CA GLY A 136 -8.43 -3.08 1.23
C GLY A 136 -8.78 -3.72 2.56
N SER A 137 -8.68 -5.05 2.64
CA SER A 137 -9.03 -5.81 3.83
C SER A 137 -7.94 -5.73 4.90
N VAL A 138 -6.68 -5.86 4.50
CA VAL A 138 -5.52 -5.84 5.41
C VAL A 138 -4.38 -5.02 4.80
N TRP A 139 -3.74 -4.20 5.63
CA TRP A 139 -2.59 -3.37 5.25
C TRP A 139 -1.36 -3.83 6.02
N LEU A 140 -0.48 -4.59 5.37
CA LEU A 140 0.81 -5.00 5.88
C LEU A 140 1.83 -3.89 5.61
N LEU A 141 2.09 -3.06 6.62
CA LEU A 141 3.02 -1.95 6.50
C LEU A 141 4.42 -2.34 6.97
N ARG A 142 5.42 -2.23 6.09
CA ARG A 142 6.86 -2.42 6.39
C ARG A 142 7.42 -1.29 7.23
N LEU A 143 6.95 -1.22 8.47
CA LEU A 143 7.25 -0.20 9.46
C LEU A 143 7.70 -0.88 10.75
N GLU A 144 8.66 -0.26 11.43
CA GLU A 144 9.17 -0.72 12.72
C GLU A 144 8.99 0.39 13.74
N PHE A 145 8.33 0.08 14.86
CA PHE A 145 8.04 1.08 15.91
C PHE A 145 9.29 1.74 16.50
N VAL A 146 10.47 1.11 16.35
CA VAL A 146 11.75 1.63 16.82
C VAL A 146 12.35 2.65 15.84
N LEU A 147 12.05 2.54 14.54
CA LEU A 147 12.62 3.36 13.48
C LEU A 147 11.68 4.45 12.96
N ASP A 148 10.37 4.26 13.15
CA ASP A 148 9.34 5.17 12.68
C ASP A 148 8.74 6.00 13.82
N TYR A 149 8.29 7.22 13.49
CA TYR A 149 7.71 8.14 14.47
C TYR A 149 6.34 7.65 14.96
N PRO A 150 5.97 7.96 16.23
CA PRO A 150 4.70 7.53 16.81
C PRO A 150 3.52 8.15 16.03
N ARG A 151 2.57 7.30 15.64
CA ARG A 151 1.39 7.70 14.89
C ARG A 151 0.21 6.75 15.14
N PRO A 152 -1.04 7.22 14.96
CA PRO A 152 -2.21 6.35 15.00
C PRO A 152 -2.18 5.30 13.89
N LEU A 153 -2.73 4.13 14.16
CA LEU A 153 -2.93 3.03 13.21
C LEU A 153 -4.36 2.50 13.33
N MET A 154 -4.96 2.11 12.21
CA MET A 154 -6.27 1.44 12.19
C MET A 154 -6.13 -0.06 12.49
N PRO A 155 -7.16 -0.75 13.00
CA PRO A 155 -7.11 -2.17 13.35
C PRO A 155 -6.77 -3.11 12.18
N ASN A 156 -7.06 -2.71 10.94
CA ASN A 156 -6.73 -3.46 9.73
C ASN A 156 -5.31 -3.17 9.21
N ILE A 157 -4.55 -2.30 9.89
CA ILE A 157 -3.14 -2.01 9.60
C ILE A 157 -2.26 -2.83 10.54
N ILE A 158 -1.45 -3.72 9.95
CA ILE A 158 -0.54 -4.60 10.65
C ILE A 158 0.89 -4.15 10.31
N PRO A 159 1.63 -3.53 11.25
CA PRO A 159 3.03 -3.24 11.06
C PRO A 159 3.82 -4.54 11.05
N ILE A 160 4.62 -4.72 10.01
CA ILE A 160 5.49 -5.87 9.80
C ILE A 160 6.94 -5.39 9.78
N GLY A 161 7.68 -5.87 10.77
CA GLY A 161 9.10 -5.63 10.91
C GLY A 161 9.96 -6.34 9.87
N GLY A 162 11.27 -6.08 9.90
CA GLY A 162 12.26 -6.54 8.93
C GLY A 162 12.01 -7.96 8.38
N VAL A 163 11.47 -8.04 7.16
CA VAL A 163 11.22 -9.31 6.45
C VAL A 163 12.54 -9.79 5.86
N ASN A 164 13.37 -10.40 6.71
CA ASN A 164 14.63 -11.00 6.29
C ASN A 164 14.38 -12.45 5.89
N CYS A 165 14.93 -12.86 4.75
CA CYS A 165 14.95 -14.25 4.35
C CYS A 165 15.72 -15.08 5.38
N ALA A 166 15.10 -16.13 5.92
CA ALA A 166 15.79 -17.08 6.76
C ALA A 166 16.86 -17.79 5.93
N HIS A 167 18.13 -17.49 6.19
CA HIS A 167 19.22 -18.35 5.78
C HIS A 167 19.21 -19.54 6.75
N LYS A 168 18.70 -20.71 6.34
CA LYS A 168 18.92 -21.94 7.11
C LYS A 168 20.44 -22.16 7.20
N GLU A 169 21.03 -22.41 8.37
CA GLU A 169 20.55 -23.25 9.45
C GLU A 169 20.56 -22.56 10.83
N LEU A 170 19.53 -22.79 11.65
CA LEU A 170 19.52 -22.40 13.06
C LEU A 170 19.46 -23.65 13.94
N PRO A 171 20.39 -23.83 14.91
CA PRO A 171 20.25 -24.85 15.93
C PRO A 171 19.09 -24.49 16.86
N GLN A 172 18.41 -25.53 17.35
CA GLN A 172 17.24 -25.48 18.22
C GLN A 172 17.39 -24.48 19.37
N VAL A 173 16.66 -23.36 19.30
CA VAL A 173 16.14 -22.70 20.49
C VAL A 173 14.66 -22.46 20.25
N GLU A 174 13.88 -23.28 20.92
CA GLU A 174 12.43 -23.27 20.98
C GLU A 174 11.96 -21.96 21.64
N MET A 175 11.81 -20.91 20.83
CA MET A 175 11.10 -19.70 21.23
C MET A 175 9.80 -19.66 20.45
N HIS A 176 8.74 -20.08 21.15
CA HIS A 176 7.37 -20.24 20.68
C HIS A 176 6.76 -18.89 20.25
N LEU A 177 7.17 -18.35 19.09
CA LEU A 177 6.58 -17.16 18.47
C LEU A 177 5.27 -17.55 17.77
N ARG A 178 4.22 -17.77 18.57
CA ARG A 178 2.82 -17.91 18.14
C ARG A 178 2.23 -16.55 17.71
N LEU A 179 2.79 -15.92 16.67
CA LEU A 179 2.20 -14.71 16.07
C LEU A 179 1.85 -14.88 14.58
N LEU A 180 2.34 -15.95 13.94
CA LEU A 180 1.99 -16.32 12.56
C LEU A 180 0.71 -17.17 12.44
N SER A 181 0.03 -17.49 13.54
CA SER A 181 -1.19 -18.32 13.53
C SER A 181 -2.50 -17.54 13.37
N LEU A 182 -2.46 -16.23 13.11
CA LEU A 182 -3.66 -15.39 12.98
C LEU A 182 -4.10 -15.13 11.53
N LEU A 183 -3.31 -15.53 10.54
CA LEU A 183 -3.70 -15.48 9.13
C LEU A 183 -3.49 -16.88 8.53
N PRO A 184 -4.52 -17.53 7.94
CA PRO A 184 -4.39 -18.86 7.31
C PRO A 184 -3.57 -18.84 6.00
N PHE A 185 -2.92 -17.72 5.68
CA PHE A 185 -2.18 -17.54 4.44
C PHE A 185 -0.68 -17.74 4.69
N HIS A 186 -0.11 -18.81 4.13
CA HIS A 186 1.35 -18.94 3.99
C HIS A 186 1.85 -17.95 2.93
N ILE A 187 2.06 -16.70 3.34
CA ILE A 187 2.65 -15.67 2.50
C ILE A 187 4.17 -15.75 2.64
N PHE A 188 4.84 -16.35 1.65
CA PHE A 188 6.29 -16.27 1.50
C PHE A 188 6.64 -14.97 0.76
N LEU A 189 7.19 -13.98 1.48
CA LEU A 189 7.73 -12.74 0.91
C LEU A 189 9.24 -12.75 1.08
N CYS A 190 9.96 -13.37 0.15
CA CYS A 190 11.39 -13.14 -0.08
C CYS A 190 11.52 -12.45 -1.44
N TRP A 191 12.03 -11.22 -1.45
CA TRP A 191 12.50 -10.55 -2.66
C TRP A 191 13.92 -10.99 -2.98
#